data_AF-A0A3M2E690-F1
#
_entry.id   AF-A0A3M2E690-F1
#
_cell.length_a   1.000
_cell.length_b   1.000
_cell.length_c   1.000
_cell.angle_alpha   90.00
_cell.angle_beta   90.00
_cell.angle_gamma   90.00
#
_symmetry.space_group_name_H-M   'P 1'
#
loop_
_entity.id
_entity.type
_entity.pdbx_description
1 polymer ?
#
loop_
_entity_poly.entity_id
_entity_poly.type
_entity_poly.pdbx_seq_one_letter_code
_entity_poly.pdbx_strand_id
1 'polypeptide(L)' 'MTEDFDDAFNMSLRKFLKQVGVTSQRAVETALREAAAAGRAPKGPLRARMVLTVEGLDLTHTVEGTLETGGDS' A
#
# COMPACT_ATOMS: atom_id res chain seq x y z
N MET A 1 -34.50 1.53 3.06
CA MET A 1 -33.73 2.75 2.72
C MET A 1 -32.31 2.54 3.25
N THR A 2 -31.61 1.58 2.65
CA THR A 2 -30.30 1.08 3.13
C THR A 2 -29.37 0.73 1.97
N GLU A 3 -29.90 0.63 0.74
CA GLU A 3 -29.15 0.25 -0.46
C GLU A 3 -28.28 1.40 -1.02
N ASP A 4 -28.76 2.65 -1.00
CA ASP A 4 -27.99 3.81 -1.50
C ASP A 4 -26.77 4.18 -0.64
N PHE A 5 -26.85 3.95 0.68
CA PHE A 5 -25.74 4.22 1.60
C PHE A 5 -24.58 3.25 1.34
N ASP A 6 -24.90 1.97 1.14
CA ASP A 6 -23.91 0.95 0.85
C ASP A 6 -23.19 1.22 -0.48
N ASP A 7 -23.88 1.67 -1.54
CA ASP A 7 -23.20 1.92 -2.82
C ASP A 7 -22.26 3.14 -2.75
N ALA A 8 -22.73 4.26 -2.17
CA ALA A 8 -21.92 5.46 -2.01
C ALA A 8 -20.70 5.21 -1.09
N PHE A 9 -20.91 4.53 0.03
CA PHE A 9 -19.85 4.16 0.95
C PHE A 9 -18.84 3.21 0.28
N ASN A 10 -19.30 2.11 -0.33
CA ASN A 10 -18.42 1.14 -1.00
C ASN A 10 -17.62 1.78 -2.14
N MET A 11 -18.25 2.67 -2.91
CA MET A 11 -17.58 3.43 -3.96
C MET A 11 -16.50 4.33 -3.38
N SER A 12 -16.79 5.05 -2.29
CA SER A 12 -15.82 5.92 -1.62
C SER A 12 -14.63 5.13 -1.05
N LEU A 13 -14.90 3.98 -0.41
CA LEU A 13 -13.88 3.08 0.14
C LEU A 13 -12.98 2.53 -0.96
N ARG A 14 -13.55 2.05 -2.08
CA ARG A 14 -12.78 1.57 -3.23
C ARG A 14 -11.89 2.66 -3.83
N LYS A 15 -12.41 3.89 -3.96
CA LYS A 15 -11.62 5.04 -4.43
C LYS A 15 -10.46 5.33 -3.48
N PHE A 16 -10.70 5.33 -2.18
CA PHE A 16 -9.67 5.52 -1.17
C PHE A 16 -8.59 4.45 -1.25
N LEU A 17 -8.97 3.16 -1.23
CA LEU A 17 -8.03 2.04 -1.31
C LEU A 17 -7.21 2.07 -2.60
N LYS A 18 -7.83 2.46 -3.72
CA LYS A 18 -7.11 2.65 -5.00
C LYS A 18 -6.08 3.78 -4.90
N GLN A 19 -6.45 4.91 -4.32
CA GLN A 19 -5.53 6.03 -4.12
C GLN A 19 -4.34 5.58 -3.25
N VAL A 20 -4.62 4.92 -2.13
CA VAL A 20 -3.61 4.38 -1.22
C VAL A 20 -2.66 3.42 -1.93
N GLY A 21 -3.18 2.48 -2.72
CA GLY A 21 -2.34 1.55 -3.48
C GLY A 21 -1.42 2.25 -4.47
N VAL A 22 -1.95 3.19 -5.27
CA VAL A 22 -1.16 3.92 -6.28
C VAL A 22 -0.11 4.84 -5.65
N THR A 23 -0.44 5.54 -4.57
CA THR A 23 0.52 6.42 -3.89
C THR A 23 1.61 5.62 -3.18
N SER A 24 1.25 4.51 -2.53
CA SER A 24 2.22 3.63 -1.84
C SER A 24 3.19 2.99 -2.83
N GLN A 25 2.70 2.52 -3.98
CA GLN A 25 3.57 2.00 -5.03
C GLN A 25 4.61 3.03 -5.47
N ARG A 26 4.18 4.25 -5.81
CA ARG A 26 5.10 5.32 -6.25
C ARG A 26 6.13 5.67 -5.19
N ALA A 27 5.73 5.68 -3.92
CA ALA A 27 6.64 5.93 -2.80
C ALA A 27 7.71 4.84 -2.69
N VAL A 28 7.32 3.56 -2.78
CA VAL A 28 8.26 2.43 -2.76
C VAL A 28 9.20 2.45 -3.97
N GLU A 29 8.68 2.70 -5.17
CA GLU A 29 9.50 2.81 -6.40
C GLU A 29 10.52 3.95 -6.31
N THR A 30 10.12 5.09 -5.76
CA THR A 30 11.01 6.24 -5.56
C THR A 30 12.12 5.90 -4.57
N ALA A 31 11.76 5.33 -3.41
CA ALA A 31 12.72 4.92 -2.39
C ALA A 31 13.72 3.86 -2.93
N LEU A 32 13.24 2.90 -3.71
CA LEU A 32 14.10 1.90 -4.38
C LEU A 32 15.08 2.56 -5.37
N ARG A 33 14.59 3.51 -6.18
CA ARG A 33 15.42 4.24 -7.14
C ARG A 33 16.51 5.06 -6.45
N GLU A 34 16.16 5.75 -5.36
CA GLU A 34 17.12 6.53 -4.56
C GLU A 34 18.15 5.62 -3.88
N ALA A 35 17.72 4.50 -3.32
CA ALA A 35 18.62 3.50 -2.73
C ALA A 35 19.59 2.96 -3.80
N ALA A 36 19.10 2.65 -5.01
CA ALA A 36 19.94 2.21 -6.13
C ALA A 36 20.96 3.28 -6.55
N ALA A 37 20.54 4.53 -6.70
CA ALA A 37 21.44 5.64 -7.04
C ALA A 37 22.52 5.85 -5.97
N ALA A 38 22.21 5.57 -4.71
CA ALA A 38 23.15 5.63 -3.60
C ALA A 38 23.99 4.35 -3.39
N GLY A 39 23.91 3.36 -4.29
CA GLY A 39 24.61 2.07 -4.16
C GLY A 39 24.14 1.20 -2.99
N ARG A 40 22.96 1.50 -2.42
CA ARG A 40 22.35 0.86 -1.26
C ARG A 40 21.09 0.06 -1.62
N ALA A 41 20.87 -0.22 -2.91
CA ALA A 41 19.74 -1.03 -3.33
C ALA A 41 19.78 -2.40 -2.65
N PRO A 42 18.69 -2.82 -2.00
CA PRO A 42 18.59 -4.14 -1.42
C PRO A 42 18.68 -5.20 -2.52
N LYS A 43 19.43 -6.27 -2.23
CA LYS A 43 19.55 -7.45 -3.09
C LYS A 43 18.74 -8.57 -2.46
N GLY A 44 17.45 -8.65 -2.80
CA GLY A 44 16.56 -9.70 -2.32
C GLY A 44 15.20 -9.19 -1.83
N PRO A 45 14.32 -10.13 -1.42
CA PRO A 45 12.94 -9.82 -1.07
C PRO A 45 12.84 -8.81 0.08
N LEU A 46 11.89 -7.88 -0.05
CA LEU A 46 11.62 -6.84 0.94
C LEU A 46 10.36 -7.16 1.71
N ARG A 47 10.44 -7.17 3.03
CA ARG A 47 9.25 -7.21 3.88
C ARG A 47 8.58 -5.84 3.90
N ALA A 48 7.32 -5.81 3.53
CA ALA A 48 6.49 -4.61 3.56
C ALA A 48 5.34 -4.80 4.57
N ARG A 49 4.96 -3.69 5.21
CA ARG A 49 3.85 -3.63 6.16
C ARG A 49 3.05 -2.35 5.91
N MET A 50 1.74 -2.49 5.83
CA MET A 50 0.77 -1.40 5.78
C MET A 50 -0.16 -1.52 6.98
N VAL A 51 -0.49 -0.37 7.59
CA VAL A 51 -1.46 -0.28 8.67
C VAL A 51 -2.57 0.67 8.24
N LEU A 52 -3.81 0.17 8.22
CA LEU A 52 -5.02 0.96 8.00
C LEU A 52 -5.70 1.20 9.34
N THR A 53 -5.81 2.47 9.71
CA THR A 53 -6.57 2.90 10.89
C THR A 53 -7.78 3.69 10.42
N VAL A 54 -8.95 3.37 10.96
CA VAL A 54 -10.19 4.12 10.69
C VAL A 54 -10.73 4.64 12.02
N GLU A 55 -10.56 5.94 12.24
CA GLU A 55 -11.09 6.63 13.42
C GLU A 55 -12.62 6.54 13.44
N GLY A 56 -13.18 6.24 14.61
CA GLY A 56 -14.64 6.05 14.80
C GLY A 56 -15.15 4.63 14.53
N LEU A 57 -14.32 3.73 13.99
CA LEU A 57 -14.64 2.29 13.88
C LEU A 57 -13.78 1.41 14.80
N ASP A 58 -12.89 2.01 15.60
CA ASP A 58 -11.87 1.33 16.41
C ASP A 58 -11.10 0.25 15.61
N LEU A 59 -10.97 0.47 14.30
CA LEU A 59 -10.39 -0.49 13.37
C LEU A 59 -8.92 -0.18 13.17
N THR A 60 -8.07 -1.16 13.50
CA THR A 60 -6.66 -1.21 13.08
C THR A 60 -6.43 -2.51 12.33
N HIS A 61 -6.22 -2.41 11.02
CA HIS A 61 -5.94 -3.57 10.18
C HIS A 61 -4.51 -3.49 9.65
N THR A 62 -3.75 -4.57 9.81
CA THR A 62 -2.37 -4.66 9.33
C THR A 62 -2.30 -5.64 8.16
N VAL A 63 -1.68 -5.21 7.06
CA VAL A 63 -1.37 -6.05 5.91
C VAL A 63 0.15 -6.18 5.83
N GLU A 64 0.65 -7.41 5.85
CA GLU A 64 2.07 -7.71 5.72
C GLU A 64 2.30 -8.54 4.45
N GLY A 65 3.40 -8.27 3.76
CA GLY A 65 3.72 -8.92 2.49
C GLY A 65 5.22 -8.91 2.21
N THR A 66 5.60 -9.70 1.22
CA THR A 66 6.97 -9.72 0.69
C THR A 66 6.94 -9.19 -0.73
N LEU A 67 7.78 -8.19 -1.02
CA LEU A 67 7.96 -7.60 -2.33
C LEU A 67 9.21 -8.21 -2.97
N GLU A 68 9.04 -8.78 -4.17
CA GLU A 68 10.16 -9.29 -4.94
C GLU A 68 10.86 -8.13 -5.65
N THR A 69 12.11 -7.89 -5.32
CA THR A 69 12.99 -7.04 -6.12
C THR A 69 13.66 -7.97 -7.12
N GLY A 70 13.34 -7.88 -8.41
CA GLY A 70 13.74 -8.85 -9.46
C GLY A 70 15.25 -8.99 -9.72
N GLY A 71 16.04 -9.26 -8.68
CA GLY A 71 17.49 -9.46 -8.71
C GLY A 71 17.92 -10.91 -8.87
N ASP A 72 17.00 -11.81 -9.20
CA ASP A 72 17.30 -13.20 -9.56
C ASP A 72 16.71 -13.48 -10.97
N SER A 73 17.42 -12.99 -11.99
CA SER A 73 17.51 -13.53 -13.36
C SER A 73 18.62 -12.80 -14.11
#